data_AF-A0A956H594-F1
#
_entry.id   AF-A0A956H594-F1
#
_cell.length_a   1.000
_cell.length_b   1.000
_cell.length_c   1.000
_cell.angle_alpha   90.00
_cell.angle_beta   90.00
_cell.angle_gamma   90.00
#
_symmetry.space_group_name_H-M   'P 1'
#
loop_
_entity.id
_entity.type
_entity.pdbx_description
1 polymer ?
#
loop_
_entity_poly.entity_id
_entity_poly.type
_entity_poly.pdbx_seq_one_letter_code
_entity_poly.pdbx_strand_id
1 'polypeptide(L)'
;MVRVYARAKLPTRHGVLEVVSFTDPAGNRLDDVAIVCGDIVGREAVPTRVHSECLTGDVFGSLRCDCRDQLELALERIAADGFGLIIYMRQEGRGIGIAEKVRAYELQDAGLDTLEANL
;
A
#
# COMPACT_ATOMS: atom_id res chain seq x y z
N MET A 1 -0.64 20.02 -4.27
CA MET A 1 -1.80 19.25 -4.78
C MET A 1 -1.30 18.24 -5.80
N VAL A 2 -1.52 16.94 -5.58
CA VAL A 2 -1.18 15.88 -6.55
C VAL A 2 -2.12 15.93 -7.75
N ARG A 3 -1.67 15.41 -8.89
CA ARG A 3 -2.46 15.31 -10.13
C ARG A 3 -2.47 13.87 -10.62
N VAL A 4 -3.55 13.43 -11.27
CA VAL A 4 -3.59 12.11 -11.93
C VAL A 4 -2.65 12.13 -13.14
N TYR A 5 -1.72 11.19 -13.19
CA TYR A 5 -0.83 10.98 -14.33
C TYR A 5 -1.45 10.02 -15.35
N ALA A 6 -1.87 8.84 -14.89
CA ALA A 6 -2.51 7.82 -15.72
C ALA A 6 -3.47 6.96 -14.90
N ARG A 7 -4.36 6.23 -15.60
CA ARG A 7 -5.24 5.22 -15.01
C ARG A 7 -5.44 4.03 -15.94
N ALA A 8 -5.66 2.84 -15.40
CA ALA A 8 -5.90 1.63 -16.18
C ALA A 8 -6.77 0.62 -15.42
N LYS A 9 -7.48 -0.23 -16.17
CA LYS A 9 -8.15 -1.40 -15.58
C LYS A 9 -7.11 -2.40 -15.08
N LEU A 10 -7.33 -2.91 -13.88
CA LEU A 10 -6.49 -3.89 -13.22
C LEU A 10 -7.35 -5.13 -12.88
N PRO A 11 -7.37 -6.16 -13.73
CA PRO A 11 -8.01 -7.43 -13.40
C PRO A 11 -7.25 -8.12 -12.26
N THR A 12 -7.95 -8.47 -11.19
CA THR A 12 -7.40 -9.13 -10.00
C THR A 12 -8.26 -10.32 -9.59
N ARG A 13 -7.81 -11.09 -8.59
CA ARG A 13 -8.64 -12.09 -7.92
C ARG A 13 -9.88 -11.51 -7.23
N HIS A 14 -9.87 -10.20 -6.95
CA HIS A 14 -10.95 -9.45 -6.29
C HIS A 14 -11.88 -8.78 -7.30
N GLY A 15 -11.77 -9.14 -8.59
CA GLY A 15 -12.51 -8.52 -9.68
C GLY A 15 -11.69 -7.47 -10.44
N VAL A 16 -12.37 -6.73 -11.30
CA VAL A 16 -11.75 -5.68 -12.12
C VAL A 16 -11.75 -4.37 -11.35
N LEU A 17 -10.58 -3.91 -10.96
CA LEU A 17 -10.34 -2.64 -10.28
C LEU A 17 -9.78 -1.60 -11.27
N GLU A 18 -9.62 -0.36 -10.84
CA GLU A 18 -8.85 0.66 -11.54
C GLU A 18 -7.60 1.01 -10.73
N VAL A 19 -6.43 1.05 -11.38
CA VAL A 19 -5.20 1.60 -10.79
C VAL A 19 -4.98 3.00 -11.33
N VAL A 20 -4.63 3.94 -10.45
CA VAL A 20 -4.39 5.35 -10.78
C VAL A 20 -3.02 5.76 -10.24
N SER A 21 -2.21 6.37 -11.10
CA SER A 21 -0.90 6.93 -10.73
C SER A 21 -0.92 8.46 -10.71
N PHE A 22 0.05 9.07 -10.03
CA PHE A 22 0.05 10.49 -9.74
C PHE A 22 1.35 11.20 -10.14
N THR A 23 1.26 12.53 -10.29
CA THR A 23 2.41 13.43 -10.26
C THR A 23 2.29 14.44 -9.13
N ASP A 24 3.43 14.95 -8.69
CA ASP A 24 3.50 16.06 -7.76
C ASP A 24 3.18 17.42 -8.46
N PRO A 25 3.15 18.55 -7.72
CA PRO A 25 2.92 19.87 -8.31
C PRO A 25 3.98 20.33 -9.33
N ALA A 26 5.20 19.80 -9.24
CA ALA A 26 6.30 20.10 -10.15
C ALA A 26 6.29 19.23 -11.41
N GLY A 27 5.38 18.25 -11.50
CA GLY A 27 5.26 17.33 -12.62
C GLY A 27 6.15 16.08 -12.49
N ASN A 28 6.79 15.87 -11.34
CA ASN A 28 7.54 14.64 -11.09
C ASN A 28 6.56 13.48 -10.91
N ARG A 29 6.92 12.32 -11.46
CA ARG A 29 6.14 11.09 -11.28
C ARG A 29 6.26 10.62 -9.83
N LEU A 30 5.12 10.27 -9.24
CA LEU A 30 5.06 9.60 -7.95
C LEU A 30 4.89 8.11 -8.20
N ASP A 31 5.52 7.30 -7.35
CA ASP A 31 5.37 5.85 -7.39
C ASP A 31 4.17 5.37 -6.56
N ASP A 32 3.54 6.26 -5.77
CA ASP A 32 2.29 5.99 -5.07
C ASP A 32 1.15 5.74 -6.06
N VAL A 33 0.27 4.79 -5.73
CA VAL A 33 -0.90 4.47 -6.56
C VAL A 33 -2.17 4.41 -5.74
N ALA A 34 -3.29 4.68 -6.40
CA ALA A 34 -4.61 4.41 -5.87
C ALA A 34 -5.22 3.21 -6.58
N ILE A 35 -5.84 2.30 -5.82
CA ILE A 35 -6.68 1.23 -6.31
C ILE A 35 -8.13 1.62 -6.03
N VAL A 36 -8.93 1.73 -7.08
CA VAL A 36 -10.32 2.17 -7.03
C VAL A 36 -11.23 1.02 -7.41
N CYS A 37 -12.25 0.79 -6.59
CA CYS A 37 -13.37 -0.08 -6.90
C CYS A 37 -14.62 0.77 -7.15
N GLY A 38 -15.35 0.47 -8.23
CA GLY A 38 -16.62 1.13 -8.56
C GLY A 38 -16.51 2.64 -8.81
N ASP A 39 -17.67 3.30 -8.85
CA ASP A 39 -17.76 4.77 -8.92
C ASP A 39 -17.85 5.35 -7.51
N ILE A 40 -16.83 6.12 -7.13
CA ILE A 40 -16.70 6.74 -5.80
C ILE A 40 -16.96 8.26 -5.83
N VAL A 41 -17.16 8.86 -7.00
CA VAL A 41 -17.29 10.31 -7.14
C VAL A 41 -18.63 10.78 -6.56
N GLY A 42 -18.59 11.78 -5.67
CA GLY A 42 -19.79 12.34 -5.05
C GLY A 42 -20.44 11.44 -3.98
N ARG A 43 -19.84 10.29 -3.66
CA ARG A 43 -20.28 9.44 -2.56
C ARG A 43 -19.74 9.95 -1.22
N GLU A 44 -20.57 9.83 -0.19
CA GLU A 44 -20.14 10.04 1.19
C GLU A 44 -19.64 8.73 1.79
N ALA A 45 -18.77 8.83 2.80
CA ALA A 45 -18.27 7.70 3.58
C ALA A 45 -17.69 6.54 2.73
N VAL A 46 -16.95 6.86 1.66
CA VAL A 46 -16.27 5.87 0.82
C VAL A 46 -15.27 5.06 1.66
N PRO A 47 -15.41 3.71 1.74
CA PRO A 47 -14.43 2.87 2.43
C PRO A 47 -13.04 3.12 1.86
N THR A 48 -12.15 3.59 2.72
CA THR A 48 -10.81 4.02 2.32
C THR A 48 -9.76 3.36 3.20
N ARG A 49 -8.77 2.71 2.58
CA ARG A 49 -7.59 2.18 3.26
C ARG A 49 -6.35 2.93 2.78
N VAL A 50 -5.55 3.41 3.73
CA VAL A 50 -4.20 3.89 3.45
C VAL A 50 -3.25 2.77 3.82
N HIS A 51 -2.49 2.27 2.85
CA HIS A 51 -1.59 1.15 2.99
C HIS A 51 -0.16 1.60 2.68
N SER A 52 0.69 1.63 3.70
CA SER A 52 2.13 1.80 3.48
C SER A 52 2.70 0.49 2.96
N GLU A 53 3.43 0.57 1.85
CA GLU A 53 4.11 -0.57 1.25
C GLU A 53 4.92 -1.36 2.27
N CYS A 54 4.81 -2.68 2.14
CA CYS A 54 5.68 -3.63 2.81
C CYS A 54 6.06 -4.74 1.83
N LEU A 55 7.15 -4.58 1.07
CA LEU A 55 7.64 -5.54 0.08
C LEU A 55 7.72 -6.96 0.64
N THR A 56 8.29 -7.11 1.83
CA THR A 56 8.42 -8.41 2.49
C THR A 56 7.06 -9.06 2.81
N GLY A 57 6.08 -8.28 3.24
CA GLY A 57 4.73 -8.77 3.53
C GLY A 57 3.94 -8.96 2.24
N ASP A 58 3.67 -7.85 1.56
CA ASP A 58 2.74 -7.74 0.44
C ASP A 58 3.13 -8.63 -0.75
N VAL A 59 4.44 -8.69 -1.07
CA VAL A 59 4.94 -9.45 -2.23
C VAL A 59 5.47 -10.83 -1.83
N PHE A 60 6.31 -10.91 -0.80
CA PHE A 60 6.97 -12.17 -0.42
C PHE A 60 6.20 -13.00 0.61
N GLY A 61 5.10 -12.50 1.18
CA GLY A 61 4.28 -13.25 2.14
C GLY A 61 4.99 -13.50 3.47
N SER A 62 5.84 -12.57 3.92
CA SER A 62 6.53 -12.66 5.20
C SER A 62 5.53 -12.84 6.35
N LEU A 63 5.84 -13.78 7.23
CA LEU A 63 5.09 -14.02 8.48
C LEU A 63 5.56 -13.12 9.64
N ARG A 64 6.54 -12.23 9.42
CA ARG A 64 7.02 -11.28 10.45
C ARG A 64 6.07 -10.11 10.67
N CYS A 65 5.12 -9.90 9.77
CA CYS A 65 4.13 -8.84 9.83
C CYS A 65 2.84 -9.30 9.16
N ASP A 66 1.75 -8.62 9.46
CA ASP A 66 0.41 -8.86 8.91
C ASP A 66 0.07 -7.93 7.74
N CYS A 67 1.04 -7.19 7.18
CA CYS A 67 0.80 -6.19 6.13
C CYS A 67 0.02 -6.75 4.94
N ARG A 68 0.37 -7.96 4.49
CA ARG A 68 -0.32 -8.62 3.38
C ARG A 68 -1.77 -8.93 3.73
N ASP A 69 -2.03 -9.49 4.90
CA ASP A 69 -3.37 -9.84 5.34
C ASP A 69 -4.24 -8.59 5.46
N GLN A 70 -3.67 -7.49 5.93
CA GLN A 70 -4.37 -6.19 5.98
C GLN A 70 -4.67 -5.64 4.57
N LEU A 71 -3.76 -5.79 3.62
CA LEU A 71 -3.98 -5.37 2.23
C LEU A 71 -5.06 -6.22 1.54
N GLU A 72 -4.97 -7.55 1.65
CA GLU A 72 -5.95 -8.47 1.07
C GLU A 72 -7.34 -8.25 1.70
N LEU A 73 -7.44 -8.09 3.02
CA LEU A 73 -8.71 -7.79 3.69
C LEU A 73 -9.33 -6.48 3.18
N ALA A 74 -8.52 -5.44 2.93
CA ALA A 74 -9.00 -4.19 2.38
C ALA A 74 -9.50 -4.35 0.93
N LEU A 75 -8.78 -5.11 0.10
CA LEU A 75 -9.18 -5.41 -1.28
C LEU A 75 -10.49 -6.21 -1.33
N GLU A 76 -10.59 -7.25 -0.50
CA GLU A 76 -11.81 -8.06 -0.34
C GLU A 76 -12.98 -7.19 0.10
N ARG A 77 -12.76 -6.27 1.06
CA ARG A 77 -13.81 -5.39 1.56
C ARG A 77 -14.35 -4.46 0.50
N ILE A 78 -13.49 -3.73 -0.23
CA ILE A 78 -13.95 -2.79 -1.26
C ILE A 78 -14.61 -3.53 -2.43
N ALA A 79 -14.14 -4.74 -2.74
CA ALA A 79 -14.74 -5.58 -3.78
C ALA A 79 -16.14 -6.07 -3.38
N ALA A 80 -16.31 -6.50 -2.13
CA ALA A 80 -17.59 -6.94 -1.59
C ALA A 80 -18.61 -5.78 -1.51
N ASP A 81 -18.17 -4.58 -1.13
CA ASP A 81 -19.01 -3.38 -1.09
C ASP A 81 -19.33 -2.85 -2.51
N GLY A 82 -18.55 -3.24 -3.52
CA GLY A 82 -18.68 -2.81 -4.92
C GLY A 82 -18.21 -1.38 -5.18
N PHE A 83 -17.72 -0.69 -4.15
CA PHE A 83 -17.08 0.61 -4.25
C PHE A 83 -16.06 0.81 -3.12
N GLY A 84 -14.99 1.56 -3.39
CA GLY A 84 -13.99 1.89 -2.36
C GLY A 84 -12.65 2.31 -2.94
N LEU A 85 -11.73 2.65 -2.04
CA LEU A 85 -10.43 3.20 -2.38
C LEU A 85 -9.32 2.61 -1.49
N ILE A 86 -8.21 2.22 -2.10
CA ILE A 86 -6.96 1.95 -1.38
C ILE A 86 -5.91 2.91 -1.92
N ILE A 87 -5.22 3.63 -1.03
CA ILE A 87 -4.02 4.39 -1.36
C ILE A 87 -2.82 3.53 -0.96
N TYR A 88 -2.07 3.04 -1.94
CA TYR A 88 -0.85 2.28 -1.74
C TYR A 88 0.35 3.23 -1.81
N MET A 89 0.88 3.56 -0.63
CA MET A 89 1.97 4.52 -0.48
C MET A 89 3.31 3.81 -0.56
N ARG A 90 4.23 4.33 -1.35
CA ARG A 90 5.59 3.80 -1.55
C ARG A 90 6.52 4.21 -0.40
N GLN A 91 6.12 3.89 0.83
CA GLN A 91 6.78 4.25 2.09
C GLN A 91 7.27 3.01 2.85
N GLU A 92 8.11 2.22 2.20
CA GLU A 92 8.69 1.01 2.77
C GLU A 92 9.39 1.27 4.12
N GLY A 93 9.22 0.35 5.07
CA GLY A 93 9.85 0.45 6.39
C GLY A 93 9.42 1.68 7.18
N ARG A 94 8.22 2.25 6.95
CA ARG A 94 7.79 3.53 7.53
C ARG A 94 8.66 4.72 7.06
N GLY A 95 9.18 4.63 5.83
CA GLY A 95 9.97 5.68 5.18
C GLY A 95 11.48 5.53 5.30
N ILE A 96 11.99 4.57 6.09
CA ILE A 96 13.45 4.28 6.16
C ILE A 96 13.95 3.48 4.94
N GLY A 97 13.02 2.91 4.17
CA GLY A 97 13.33 2.09 3.00
C GLY A 97 13.64 0.63 3.35
N ILE A 98 13.76 -0.19 2.30
CA ILE A 98 13.91 -1.65 2.46
C ILE A 98 15.25 -2.04 3.10
N ALA A 99 16.33 -1.29 2.82
CA ALA A 99 17.67 -1.62 3.31
C ALA A 99 17.73 -1.55 4.84
N GLU A 100 17.31 -0.43 5.43
CA GLU A 100 17.31 -0.26 6.89
C GLU A 100 16.30 -1.19 7.57
N LYS A 101 15.16 -1.47 6.92
CA LYS A 101 14.22 -2.49 7.42
C LYS A 101 14.86 -3.88 7.51
N VAL A 102 15.61 -4.29 6.49
CA VAL A 102 16.31 -5.59 6.48
C VAL A 102 17.43 -5.60 7.52
N ARG A 103 18.15 -4.49 7.70
CA ARG A 103 19.14 -4.35 8.78
C ARG A 103 18.50 -4.49 10.16
N ALA A 104 17.35 -3.87 10.39
CA ALA A 104 16.61 -4.05 11.65
C ALA A 104 16.20 -5.51 11.87
N TYR A 105 15.81 -6.23 10.81
CA TYR A 105 15.54 -7.67 10.87
C TYR A 105 16.80 -8.50 11.20
N GLU A 106 17.95 -8.17 10.62
CA GLU A 106 19.23 -8.81 10.94
C GLU A 106 19.57 -8.64 12.44
N LEU A 107 19.43 -7.43 12.98
CA LEU A 107 19.67 -7.15 14.39
C LEU A 107 18.69 -7.89 15.32
N GLN A 108 17.42 -7.96 14.93
CA GLN A 108 16.41 -8.73 15.67
C GLN A 108 16.70 -10.23 15.65
N ASP A 109 17.13 -10.78 14.52
CA ASP A 109 17.50 -12.20 14.39
C ASP A 109 18.74 -12.54 15.23
N ALA A 110 19.62 -11.56 15.46
CA ALA A 110 20.75 -11.65 16.38
C ALA A 110 20.36 -11.54 17.87
N GLY A 111 19.07 -11.36 18.18
CA GLY A 111 18.53 -11.34 19.54
C GLY A 111 18.49 -9.96 20.21
N LEU A 112 18.70 -8.87 19.46
CA LEU A 112 18.52 -7.51 19.98
C LEU A 112 17.03 -7.18 20.09
N ASP A 113 16.65 -6.48 21.15
CA ASP A 113 15.27 -6.01 21.30
C ASP A 113 14.92 -5.03 20.16
N THR A 114 13.67 -5.07 19.71
CA THR A 114 13.09 -4.25 18.65
C THR A 114 13.32 -2.74 18.81
N LEU A 115 13.56 -2.26 20.04
CA LEU A 115 13.89 -0.86 20.34
C LEU A 115 15.35 -0.50 20.00
N GLU A 116 16.31 -1.39 20.24
CA GLU A 116 17.72 -1.16 19.92
C GLU A 116 18.00 -1.28 18.43
N ALA A 117 17.22 -2.10 17.72
CA ALA A 117 17.34 -2.32 16.28
C ALA A 117 16.86 -1.13 15.40
N ASN A 118 16.18 -0.14 16.00
CA ASN A 118 15.64 1.04 15.29
C ASN A 118 16.38 2.36 15.64
N LEU A 119 17.47 2.32 16.41
CA LEU A 119 18.33 3.46 16.74
C LEU A 119 19.45 3.70 15.71
#